data_AF-T1AZ12-F1
#
_entry.id   AF-T1AZ12-F1
#
_cell.length_a   1.000
_cell.length_b   1.000
_cell.length_c   1.000
_cell.angle_alpha   90.00
_cell.angle_beta   90.00
_cell.angle_gamma   90.00
#
_symmetry.space_group_name_H-M   'P 1'
#
loop_
_entity.id
_entity.type
_entity.pdbx_description
1 polymer ?
#
loop_
_entity_poly.entity_id
_entity_poly.type
_entity_poly.pdbx_seq_one_letter_code
_entity_poly.pdbx_strand_id
1 'polypeptide(L)'
;NWAIRRKDEARHADGTRLNAVALSREFTQLKAAPDTAWLAEMPRMPFDQTLRDFDKAWSNFFAGRAKRPRRKKFGAVKSARFTLDQRRARQVDREAGTVQLDGIGKVRFRVTEAMPGRLRSVTVSRDAAGRWFGSFTADGVPAPAAGEATAAIGIDLGLKDAAVISDGVASRKVAAPKHLAAQQQRLRRYQRSYCRQRDAAMVRQGLDLAKRIPKGTRIAVSNRMR
;
A
#
# COMPACT_ATOMS: atom_id res chain seq x y z
N ASN A 1 -12.68 9.68 13.04
CA ASN A 1 -11.78 8.50 13.05
C ASN A 1 -11.98 7.79 14.38
N TRP A 2 -13.07 7.02 14.48
CA TRP A 2 -13.66 6.55 15.73
C TRP A 2 -12.70 5.68 16.56
N ALA A 3 -12.08 4.66 15.95
CA ALA A 3 -11.22 3.71 16.66
C ALA A 3 -9.98 4.34 17.31
N ILE A 4 -9.41 5.41 16.74
CA ILE A 4 -8.29 6.16 17.35
C ILE A 4 -8.73 6.83 18.64
N ARG A 5 -9.79 7.63 18.54
CA ARG A 5 -10.36 8.34 19.69
C ARG A 5 -10.74 7.36 20.80
N ARG A 6 -11.37 6.24 20.44
CA ARG A 6 -11.77 5.20 21.39
C ARG A 6 -10.58 4.57 22.14
N LYS A 7 -9.47 4.27 21.44
CA LYS A 7 -8.25 3.77 22.10
C LYS A 7 -7.52 4.83 22.93
N ASP A 8 -7.56 6.09 22.52
CA ASP A 8 -7.02 7.18 23.33
C ASP A 8 -7.83 7.35 24.62
N GLU A 9 -9.16 7.36 24.54
CA GLU A 9 -10.07 7.42 25.69
C GLU A 9 -9.80 6.26 26.66
N ALA A 10 -9.77 5.01 26.17
CA ALA A 10 -9.48 3.85 27.01
C ALA A 10 -8.11 3.92 27.70
N ARG A 11 -7.10 4.46 27.01
CA ARG A 11 -5.78 4.70 27.59
C ARG A 11 -5.81 5.76 28.69
N HIS A 12 -6.55 6.84 28.50
CA HIS A 12 -6.60 7.98 29.42
C HIS A 12 -7.50 7.74 30.64
N ALA A 13 -8.62 7.02 30.47
CA ALA A 13 -9.60 6.81 31.53
C ALA A 13 -9.23 5.64 32.47
N ASP A 14 -8.84 4.48 31.91
CA ASP A 14 -8.87 3.21 32.67
C ASP A 14 -7.54 2.46 32.69
N GLY A 15 -6.53 2.93 31.94
CA GLY A 15 -5.31 2.15 31.67
C GLY A 15 -5.58 0.83 30.92
N THR A 16 -6.82 0.57 30.51
CA THR A 16 -7.21 -0.66 29.83
C THR A 16 -6.78 -0.66 28.37
N ARG A 17 -6.34 -1.84 27.91
CA ARG A 17 -5.88 -2.07 26.55
C ARG A 17 -7.00 -2.68 25.72
N LEU A 18 -7.76 -1.84 25.00
CA LEU A 18 -8.71 -2.33 24.01
C LEU A 18 -7.95 -3.05 22.88
N ASN A 19 -8.31 -4.31 22.64
CA ASN A 19 -7.78 -5.13 21.55
C ASN A 19 -8.70 -5.05 20.31
N ALA A 20 -8.27 -5.66 19.21
CA ALA A 20 -9.06 -5.69 17.96
C ALA A 20 -10.46 -6.30 18.14
N VAL A 21 -10.61 -7.29 19.03
CA VAL A 21 -11.89 -7.99 19.25
C VAL A 21 -12.88 -7.07 19.95
N ALA A 22 -12.46 -6.34 20.97
CA ALA A 22 -13.30 -5.35 21.66
C ALA A 22 -13.76 -4.25 20.69
N LEU A 23 -12.83 -3.69 19.90
CA LEU A 23 -13.17 -2.71 18.87
C LEU A 23 -14.10 -3.29 17.79
N SER A 24 -13.95 -4.56 17.41
CA SER A 24 -14.84 -5.20 16.45
C SER A 24 -16.27 -5.35 17.00
N ARG A 25 -16.44 -5.59 18.30
CA ARG A 25 -17.78 -5.66 18.93
C ARG A 25 -18.46 -4.31 18.93
N GLU A 26 -17.75 -3.26 19.35
CA GLU A 26 -18.29 -1.89 19.31
C GLU A 26 -18.56 -1.43 17.86
N PHE A 27 -17.72 -1.83 16.91
CA PHE A 27 -17.95 -1.53 15.49
C PHE A 27 -19.24 -2.16 14.97
N THR A 28 -19.59 -3.38 15.39
CA THR A 28 -20.88 -4.01 15.04
C THR A 28 -22.07 -3.17 15.51
N GLN A 29 -21.99 -2.58 16.71
CA GLN A 29 -23.04 -1.68 17.21
C GLN A 29 -23.15 -0.41 16.36
N LEU A 30 -22.01 0.18 15.95
CA LEU A 30 -22.02 1.32 15.03
C LEU A 30 -22.69 0.99 13.69
N LYS A 31 -22.51 -0.22 13.17
CA LYS A 31 -23.18 -0.61 11.93
C LYS A 31 -24.71 -0.65 12.04
N ALA A 32 -25.25 -0.83 13.25
CA ALA A 32 -26.69 -0.89 13.52
C ALA A 32 -27.29 0.48 13.87
N ALA A 33 -26.46 1.46 14.25
CA ALA A 33 -26.94 2.79 14.63
C ALA A 33 -27.45 3.57 13.40
N PRO A 34 -28.57 4.32 13.49
CA PRO A 34 -29.17 5.04 12.36
C PRO A 34 -28.20 5.99 11.65
N ASP A 35 -27.43 6.77 12.41
CA ASP A 35 -26.48 7.77 11.88
C ASP A 35 -25.30 7.15 11.11
N THR A 36 -25.04 5.86 11.32
CA THR A 36 -23.92 5.13 10.72
C THR A 36 -24.34 3.85 10.01
N ALA A 37 -25.63 3.72 9.67
CA ALA A 37 -26.20 2.56 8.98
C ALA A 37 -25.51 2.26 7.63
N TRP A 38 -25.01 3.29 6.94
CA TRP A 38 -24.23 3.15 5.70
C TRP A 38 -22.98 2.27 5.84
N LEU A 39 -22.45 2.09 7.06
CA LEU A 39 -21.34 1.15 7.32
C LEU A 39 -21.75 -0.31 7.08
N ALA A 40 -23.04 -0.63 7.14
CA ALA A 40 -23.58 -1.96 6.88
C ALA A 40 -23.52 -2.36 5.41
N GLU A 41 -23.63 -1.39 4.50
CA GLU A 41 -23.56 -1.60 3.05
C GLU A 41 -22.14 -1.92 2.55
N MET A 42 -21.13 -1.56 3.35
CA MET A 42 -19.74 -1.69 2.97
C MET A 42 -19.18 -3.10 3.25
N PRO A 43 -18.21 -3.59 2.45
CA PRO A 43 -17.59 -4.89 2.68
C PRO A 43 -17.01 -5.03 4.09
N ARG A 44 -17.38 -6.11 4.78
CA ARG A 44 -16.93 -6.37 6.16
C ARG A 44 -15.41 -6.60 6.24
N MET A 45 -14.87 -7.41 5.34
CA MET A 45 -13.48 -7.90 5.45
C MET A 45 -12.42 -6.77 5.51
N PRO A 46 -12.47 -5.71 4.67
CA PRO A 46 -11.56 -4.58 4.79
C PRO A 46 -11.61 -3.86 6.13
N PHE A 47 -12.78 -3.73 6.77
CA PHE A 47 -12.88 -3.11 8.09
C PHE A 47 -12.25 -3.97 9.17
N ASP A 48 -12.57 -5.26 9.20
CA ASP A 48 -12.02 -6.20 10.17
C ASP A 48 -10.48 -6.22 10.06
N GLN A 49 -9.95 -6.22 8.85
CA GLN A 49 -8.51 -6.13 8.64
C GLN A 49 -7.92 -4.79 9.07
N THR A 50 -8.62 -3.68 8.82
CA THR A 50 -8.18 -2.35 9.28
C THR A 50 -8.11 -2.29 10.81
N LEU A 51 -9.07 -2.89 11.51
CA LEU A 51 -9.07 -2.98 12.97
C LEU A 51 -7.90 -3.85 13.49
N ARG A 52 -7.59 -4.96 12.83
CA ARG A 52 -6.43 -5.82 13.17
C ARG A 52 -5.09 -5.10 12.95
N ASP A 53 -4.93 -4.44 11.80
CA ASP A 53 -3.73 -3.67 11.49
C ASP A 53 -3.56 -2.50 12.47
N PHE A 54 -4.67 -1.87 12.84
CA PHE A 54 -4.71 -0.81 13.85
C PHE A 54 -4.31 -1.33 15.23
N ASP A 55 -4.82 -2.49 15.65
CA ASP A 55 -4.45 -3.11 16.91
C ASP A 55 -2.96 -3.43 16.98
N LYS A 56 -2.42 -4.06 15.92
CA LYS A 56 -0.98 -4.34 15.79
C LYS A 56 -0.13 -3.07 15.89
N ALA A 57 -0.58 -1.97 15.28
CA ALA A 57 0.13 -0.69 15.37
C ALA A 57 0.20 -0.17 16.81
N TRP A 58 -0.89 -0.32 17.58
CA TRP A 58 -0.90 0.01 19.01
C TRP A 58 -0.07 -0.94 19.85
N SER A 59 -0.12 -2.26 19.60
CA SER A 59 0.74 -3.23 20.30
C SER A 59 2.23 -2.92 20.08
N ASN A 60 2.62 -2.53 18.87
CA ASN A 60 3.99 -2.11 18.58
C ASN A 60 4.36 -0.80 19.30
N PHE A 61 3.44 0.16 19.40
CA PHE A 61 3.65 1.37 20.17
C PHE A 61 3.85 1.09 21.66
N PHE A 62 2.99 0.28 22.27
CA PHE A 62 3.13 -0.10 23.68
C PHE A 62 4.41 -0.91 23.96
N ALA A 63 4.87 -1.69 22.99
CA ALA A 63 6.13 -2.43 23.07
C ALA A 63 7.38 -1.58 22.75
N GLY A 64 7.25 -0.25 22.57
CA GLY A 64 8.37 0.63 22.23
C GLY A 64 8.97 0.45 20.83
N ARG A 65 8.35 -0.39 19.98
CA ARG A 65 8.84 -0.73 18.62
C ARG A 65 8.40 0.28 17.56
N ALA A 66 7.41 1.12 17.86
CA ALA A 66 6.89 2.12 16.93
C ALA A 66 6.40 3.36 17.67
N LYS A 67 6.25 4.48 16.94
CA LYS A 67 5.60 5.69 17.46
C LYS A 67 4.08 5.52 17.52
N ARG A 68 3.41 6.36 18.31
CA ARG A 68 1.95 6.37 18.45
C ARG A 68 1.24 6.43 17.08
N PRO A 69 0.27 5.56 16.79
CA PRO A 69 -0.51 5.61 15.56
C PRO A 69 -1.21 6.96 15.38
N ARG A 70 -1.21 7.48 14.14
CA ARG A 70 -1.86 8.75 13.79
C ARG A 70 -2.96 8.55 12.76
N ARG A 71 -3.96 9.42 12.79
CA ARG A 71 -5.02 9.46 11.77
C ARG A 71 -4.40 9.72 10.39
N LYS A 72 -4.75 8.89 9.42
CA LYS A 72 -4.48 9.16 8.00
C LYS A 72 -5.50 10.16 7.46
N LYS A 73 -5.06 11.06 6.59
CA LYS A 73 -5.95 12.02 5.91
C LYS A 73 -6.97 11.26 5.05
N PHE A 74 -8.19 11.77 4.99
CA PHE A 74 -9.21 11.20 4.10
C PHE A 74 -8.69 11.19 2.66
N GLY A 75 -8.94 10.09 1.95
CA GLY A 75 -8.47 9.91 0.59
C GLY A 75 -6.96 9.62 0.43
N ALA A 76 -6.15 9.65 1.50
CA ALA A 76 -4.73 9.30 1.41
C ALA A 76 -4.50 7.78 1.31
N VAL A 77 -5.38 6.98 1.91
CA VAL A 77 -5.37 5.53 1.74
C VAL A 77 -6.16 5.19 0.49
N LYS A 78 -5.49 4.55 -0.46
CA LYS A 78 -6.06 4.11 -1.74
C LYS A 78 -5.98 2.60 -1.88
N SER A 79 -6.08 1.87 -0.77
CA SER A 79 -5.94 0.42 -0.73
C SER A 79 -6.91 -0.23 0.25
N ALA A 80 -7.39 -1.42 -0.07
CA ALA A 80 -8.21 -2.26 0.78
C ALA A 80 -7.73 -3.72 0.68
N ARG A 81 -7.62 -4.41 1.82
CA ARG A 81 -7.25 -5.83 1.88
C ARG A 81 -8.49 -6.69 2.10
N PHE A 82 -8.62 -7.72 1.29
CA PHE A 82 -9.64 -8.75 1.39
C PHE A 82 -8.97 -10.07 1.76
N THR A 83 -9.50 -10.73 2.77
CA THR A 83 -9.07 -12.09 3.13
C THR A 83 -9.72 -13.06 2.14
N LEU A 84 -8.94 -14.03 1.67
CA LEU A 84 -9.46 -15.08 0.79
C LEU A 84 -9.86 -16.27 1.67
N ASP A 85 -11.12 -16.67 1.56
CA ASP A 85 -11.65 -17.87 2.20
C ASP A 85 -11.43 -19.05 1.29
N GLN A 86 -10.69 -20.02 1.79
CA GLN A 86 -10.26 -21.16 1.00
C GLN A 86 -11.29 -22.27 0.93
N ARG A 87 -12.32 -22.19 1.77
CA ARG A 87 -13.49 -23.05 1.67
C ARG A 87 -14.34 -22.67 0.45
N ARG A 88 -14.21 -21.42 -0.03
CA ARG A 88 -14.91 -20.95 -1.23
C ARG A 88 -14.15 -21.41 -2.47
N ALA A 89 -14.64 -22.49 -3.08
CA ALA A 89 -14.18 -22.92 -4.39
C ALA A 89 -14.26 -21.75 -5.39
N ARG A 90 -13.23 -21.62 -6.23
CA ARG A 90 -13.17 -20.62 -7.32
C ARG A 90 -13.25 -19.15 -6.88
N GLN A 91 -12.94 -18.82 -5.62
CA GLN A 91 -12.84 -17.42 -5.22
C GLN A 91 -11.75 -16.68 -6.00
N VAL A 92 -10.66 -17.37 -6.35
CA VAL A 92 -9.65 -16.89 -7.28
C VAL A 92 -9.51 -17.90 -8.41
N ASP A 93 -9.68 -17.43 -9.64
CA ASP A 93 -9.39 -18.15 -10.86
C ASP A 93 -8.08 -17.59 -11.42
N ARG A 94 -7.02 -18.40 -11.37
CA ARG A 94 -5.68 -18.01 -11.79
C ARG A 94 -5.52 -18.03 -13.32
N GLU A 95 -6.29 -18.86 -14.01
CA GLU A 95 -6.21 -19.02 -15.46
C GLU A 95 -7.01 -17.92 -16.15
N ALA A 96 -8.26 -17.71 -15.71
CA ALA A 96 -9.09 -16.63 -16.23
C ALA A 96 -8.70 -15.25 -15.68
N GLY A 97 -7.83 -15.18 -14.66
CA GLY A 97 -7.43 -13.95 -13.99
C GLY A 97 -8.63 -13.25 -13.35
N THR A 98 -9.40 -13.95 -12.51
CA THR A 98 -10.56 -13.35 -11.83
C THR A 98 -10.57 -13.62 -10.34
N VAL A 99 -11.08 -12.68 -9.56
CA VAL A 99 -11.23 -12.79 -8.11
C VAL A 99 -12.61 -12.31 -7.67
N GLN A 100 -13.29 -13.10 -6.86
CA GLN A 100 -14.55 -12.72 -6.23
C GLN A 100 -14.27 -12.00 -4.91
N LEU A 101 -14.67 -10.73 -4.85
CA LEU A 101 -14.51 -9.88 -3.68
C LEU A 101 -15.88 -9.58 -3.05
N ASP A 102 -15.98 -9.76 -1.74
CA ASP A 102 -17.21 -9.49 -1.00
C ASP A 102 -17.60 -8.00 -1.13
N GLY A 103 -18.86 -7.75 -1.50
CA GLY A 103 -19.44 -6.43 -1.72
C GLY A 103 -18.95 -5.68 -2.96
N ILE A 104 -18.05 -6.26 -3.76
CA ILE A 104 -17.62 -5.69 -5.06
C ILE A 104 -18.04 -6.61 -6.22
N GLY A 105 -18.00 -7.92 -6.03
CA GLY A 105 -18.32 -8.90 -7.06
C GLY A 105 -17.08 -9.52 -7.72
N LYS A 106 -17.27 -10.09 -8.91
CA LYS A 106 -16.21 -10.73 -9.69
C LYS A 106 -15.38 -9.67 -10.41
N VAL A 107 -14.10 -9.58 -10.07
CA VAL A 107 -13.16 -8.62 -10.65
C VAL A 107 -12.16 -9.35 -11.52
N ARG A 108 -12.00 -8.91 -12.76
CA ARG A 108 -10.95 -9.40 -13.67
C ARG A 108 -9.64 -8.65 -13.42
N PHE A 109 -8.53 -9.38 -13.41
CA PHE A 109 -7.19 -8.84 -13.29
C PHE A 109 -6.26 -9.51 -14.30
N ARG A 110 -5.21 -8.79 -14.69
CA ARG A 110 -4.14 -9.35 -15.50
C ARG A 110 -3.17 -10.09 -14.58
N VAL A 111 -2.94 -11.37 -14.84
CA VAL A 111 -1.90 -12.14 -14.16
C VAL A 111 -0.54 -11.63 -14.65
N THR A 112 0.26 -11.09 -13.75
CA THR A 112 1.60 -10.54 -14.07
C THR A 112 2.73 -11.50 -13.76
N GLU A 113 2.50 -12.41 -12.80
CA GLU A 113 3.48 -13.37 -12.30
C GLU A 113 2.75 -14.68 -11.95
N ALA A 114 3.49 -15.79 -11.92
CA ALA A 114 2.97 -17.04 -11.38
C ALA A 114 2.51 -16.84 -9.93
N MET A 115 1.40 -17.46 -9.56
CA MET A 115 0.81 -17.34 -8.22
C MET A 115 0.90 -18.67 -7.47
N PRO A 116 2.11 -19.15 -7.11
CA PRO A 116 2.29 -20.42 -6.44
C PRO A 116 1.74 -20.39 -5.01
N GLY A 117 1.61 -21.58 -4.42
CA GLY A 117 1.16 -21.74 -3.05
C GLY A 117 -0.32 -21.42 -2.86
N ARG A 118 -0.66 -21.16 -1.62
CA ARG A 118 -2.01 -21.08 -1.08
C ARG A 118 -2.38 -19.61 -0.82
N LEU A 119 -3.20 -19.01 -1.67
CA LEU A 119 -3.59 -17.59 -1.56
C LEU A 119 -4.37 -17.32 -0.27
N ARG A 120 -3.98 -16.26 0.46
CA ARG A 120 -4.53 -15.88 1.77
C ARG A 120 -5.26 -14.56 1.76
N SER A 121 -4.78 -13.60 0.99
CA SER A 121 -5.42 -12.30 0.87
C SER A 121 -5.07 -11.66 -0.45
N VAL A 122 -5.90 -10.70 -0.85
CA VAL A 122 -5.61 -9.78 -1.94
C VAL A 122 -5.73 -8.35 -1.42
N THR A 123 -4.69 -7.55 -1.66
CA THR A 123 -4.70 -6.12 -1.40
C THR A 123 -4.94 -5.39 -2.72
N VAL A 124 -6.14 -4.84 -2.87
CA VAL A 124 -6.49 -3.98 -4.02
C VAL A 124 -6.01 -2.58 -3.70
N SER A 125 -5.20 -2.00 -4.57
CA SER A 125 -4.60 -0.67 -4.37
C SER A 125 -4.67 0.15 -5.64
N ARG A 126 -4.75 1.48 -5.50
CA ARG A 126 -4.73 2.43 -6.60
C ARG A 126 -3.50 3.32 -6.47
N ASP A 127 -2.73 3.41 -7.55
CA ASP A 127 -1.56 4.28 -7.59
C ASP A 127 -1.92 5.75 -7.89
N ALA A 128 -0.91 6.62 -7.90
CA ALA A 128 -1.08 8.04 -8.18
C ALA A 128 -1.50 8.34 -9.64
N ALA A 129 -1.22 7.43 -10.58
CA ALA A 129 -1.68 7.51 -11.97
C ALA A 129 -3.12 7.01 -12.14
N GLY A 130 -3.74 6.55 -11.05
CA GLY A 130 -5.10 6.06 -11.03
C GLY A 130 -5.28 4.61 -11.46
N ARG A 131 -4.19 3.87 -11.68
CA ARG A 131 -4.18 2.45 -12.05
C ARG A 131 -4.42 1.59 -10.82
N TRP A 132 -5.14 0.48 -11.01
CA TRP A 132 -5.47 -0.47 -9.96
C TRP A 132 -4.59 -1.71 -10.02
N PHE A 133 -4.14 -2.18 -8.86
CA PHE A 133 -3.29 -3.35 -8.70
C PHE A 133 -3.85 -4.26 -7.60
N GLY A 134 -3.83 -5.57 -7.84
CA GLY A 134 -4.13 -6.58 -6.84
C GLY A 134 -2.85 -7.30 -6.42
N SER A 135 -2.40 -7.10 -5.18
CA SER A 135 -1.27 -7.83 -4.62
C SER A 135 -1.79 -9.03 -3.83
N PHE A 136 -1.43 -10.23 -4.24
CA PHE A 136 -1.82 -11.45 -3.55
C PHE A 136 -0.74 -11.90 -2.58
N THR A 137 -1.15 -12.34 -1.39
CA THR A 137 -0.26 -12.96 -0.40
C THR A 137 -0.58 -14.45 -0.35
N ALA A 138 0.46 -15.29 -0.37
CA ALA A 138 0.33 -16.74 -0.40
C ALA A 138 1.24 -17.40 0.65
N ASP A 139 0.75 -18.50 1.23
CA ASP A 139 1.53 -19.40 2.08
C ASP A 139 1.98 -20.63 1.26
N GLY A 140 3.00 -21.36 1.71
CA GLY A 140 3.43 -22.60 1.04
C GLY A 140 3.98 -22.36 -0.38
N VAL A 141 4.53 -21.18 -0.63
CA VAL A 141 5.32 -20.93 -1.83
C VAL A 141 6.64 -21.69 -1.66
N PRO A 142 7.00 -22.59 -2.59
CA PRO A 142 8.26 -23.32 -2.51
C PRO A 142 9.43 -22.34 -2.41
N ALA A 143 10.31 -22.57 -1.43
CA ALA A 143 11.59 -21.89 -1.42
C ALA A 143 12.38 -22.30 -2.68
N PRO A 144 13.17 -21.40 -3.28
CA PRO A 144 14.11 -21.82 -4.31
C PRO A 144 15.02 -22.91 -3.73
N ALA A 145 15.33 -23.93 -4.55
CA ALA A 145 16.26 -24.97 -4.16
C ALA A 145 17.61 -24.32 -3.79
N ALA A 146 18.02 -24.49 -2.54
CA ALA A 146 19.37 -24.12 -2.12
C ALA A 146 20.30 -25.29 -2.46
N GLY A 147 21.39 -25.01 -3.16
CA GLY A 147 22.49 -25.98 -3.28
C GLY A 147 23.19 -26.16 -1.94
N GLU A 148 23.93 -27.25 -1.78
CA GLU A 148 24.79 -27.45 -0.62
C GLU A 148 25.85 -26.34 -0.54
N ALA A 149 26.08 -25.80 0.66
CA ALA A 149 27.11 -24.81 0.89
C ALA A 149 28.48 -25.50 0.83
N THR A 150 29.21 -25.29 -0.26
CA THR A 150 30.52 -25.91 -0.49
C THR A 150 31.69 -25.08 0.03
N ALA A 151 31.50 -23.78 0.26
CA ALA A 151 32.55 -22.86 0.72
C ALA A 151 31.98 -21.64 1.45
N ALA A 152 32.80 -21.06 2.33
CA ALA A 152 32.51 -19.76 2.94
C ALA A 152 32.89 -18.63 1.96
N ILE A 153 31.97 -17.71 1.71
CA ILE A 153 32.20 -16.50 0.92
C ILE A 153 32.03 -15.25 1.77
N GLY A 154 32.94 -14.29 1.63
CA GLY A 154 32.80 -12.96 2.20
C GLY A 154 31.95 -12.09 1.29
N ILE A 155 30.93 -11.43 1.83
CA ILE A 155 30.08 -10.48 1.10
C ILE A 155 30.15 -9.12 1.81
N ASP A 156 30.70 -8.12 1.14
CA ASP A 156 30.69 -6.73 1.58
C ASP A 156 29.70 -5.91 0.75
N LEU A 157 28.78 -5.19 1.42
CA LEU A 157 27.72 -4.42 0.76
C LEU A 157 28.09 -2.93 0.72
N GLY A 158 28.09 -2.35 -0.48
CA GLY A 158 28.55 -0.97 -0.69
C GLY A 158 27.57 -0.07 -1.43
N LEU A 159 27.92 1.23 -1.50
CA LEU A 159 27.17 2.23 -2.28
C LEU A 159 27.63 2.34 -3.74
N LYS A 160 28.93 2.10 -3.99
CA LYS A 160 29.53 2.12 -5.34
C LYS A 160 29.24 0.81 -6.07
N ASP A 161 29.53 -0.30 -5.40
CA ASP A 161 29.22 -1.66 -5.81
C ASP A 161 28.19 -2.21 -4.80
N ALA A 162 27.08 -2.78 -5.27
CA ALA A 162 26.03 -3.29 -4.39
C ALA A 162 26.55 -4.42 -3.50
N ALA A 163 27.43 -5.26 -4.04
CA ALA A 163 28.12 -6.29 -3.29
C ALA A 163 29.51 -6.54 -3.89
N VAL A 164 30.49 -6.77 -3.04
CA VAL A 164 31.77 -7.38 -3.38
C VAL A 164 31.78 -8.76 -2.75
N ILE A 165 31.94 -9.79 -3.58
CA ILE A 165 31.92 -11.20 -3.18
C ILE A 165 33.34 -11.74 -3.29
N SER A 166 33.87 -12.31 -2.22
CA SER A 166 35.22 -12.89 -2.17
C SER A 166 35.15 -14.34 -1.69
N ASP A 167 35.89 -15.23 -2.36
CA ASP A 167 36.09 -16.63 -1.96
C ASP A 167 37.45 -16.86 -1.28
N GLY A 168 38.17 -15.78 -0.97
CA GLY A 168 39.51 -15.82 -0.39
C GLY A 168 40.64 -15.89 -1.43
N VAL A 169 40.34 -16.17 -2.70
CA VAL A 169 41.32 -16.20 -3.80
C VAL A 169 41.08 -15.06 -4.79
N ALA A 170 39.82 -14.83 -5.15
CA ALA A 170 39.40 -13.79 -6.08
C ALA A 170 38.23 -12.99 -5.50
N SER A 171 38.05 -11.77 -6.02
CA SER A 171 36.90 -10.95 -5.70
C SER A 171 36.11 -10.59 -6.95
N ARG A 172 34.79 -10.73 -6.88
CA ARG A 172 33.83 -10.33 -7.90
C ARG A 172 32.99 -9.16 -7.40
N LYS A 173 32.83 -8.13 -8.24
CA LYS A 173 32.00 -6.97 -7.94
C LYS A 173 30.64 -7.08 -8.62
N VAL A 174 29.59 -6.77 -7.89
CA VAL A 174 28.23 -6.60 -8.37
C VAL A 174 27.94 -5.11 -8.37
N ALA A 175 27.81 -4.51 -9.55
CA ALA A 175 27.59 -3.08 -9.68
C ALA A 175 26.29 -2.65 -8.97
N ALA A 176 26.33 -1.52 -8.27
CA ALA A 176 25.13 -1.00 -7.62
C ALA A 176 24.10 -0.54 -8.66
N PRO A 177 22.87 -1.11 -8.67
CA PRO A 177 21.85 -0.65 -9.60
C PRO A 177 21.42 0.78 -9.23
N LYS A 178 21.74 1.75 -10.09
CA LYS A 178 21.42 3.17 -9.87
C LYS A 178 19.97 3.51 -10.27
N HIS A 179 19.02 2.60 -10.04
CA HIS A 179 17.62 2.78 -10.43
C HIS A 179 17.01 4.04 -9.81
N LEU A 180 17.28 4.30 -8.52
CA LEU A 180 16.77 5.48 -7.83
C LEU A 180 17.30 6.77 -8.48
N ALA A 181 18.61 6.85 -8.75
CA ALA A 181 19.21 8.03 -9.37
C ALA A 181 18.63 8.29 -10.77
N ALA A 182 18.50 7.24 -11.59
CA ALA A 182 17.90 7.32 -12.93
C ALA A 182 16.42 7.77 -12.86
N GLN A 183 15.64 7.19 -11.95
CA GLN A 183 14.23 7.57 -11.74
C GLN A 183 14.11 9.01 -11.24
N GLN A 184 14.96 9.45 -10.31
CA GLN A 184 14.98 10.83 -9.82
C GLN A 184 15.34 11.82 -10.93
N GLN A 185 16.31 11.51 -11.79
CA GLN A 185 16.66 12.34 -12.94
C GLN A 185 15.48 12.45 -13.92
N ARG A 186 14.79 11.34 -14.19
CA ARG A 186 13.58 11.30 -15.02
C ARG A 186 12.44 12.10 -14.39
N LEU A 187 12.22 11.96 -13.08
CA LEU A 187 11.23 12.74 -12.33
C LEU A 187 11.52 14.25 -12.41
N ARG A 188 12.76 14.68 -12.17
CA ARG A 188 13.18 16.09 -12.28
C ARG A 188 12.89 16.63 -13.69
N ARG A 189 13.16 15.84 -14.72
CA ARG A 189 12.88 16.21 -16.13
C ARG A 189 11.38 16.43 -16.35
N TYR A 190 10.54 15.49 -15.90
CA TYR A 190 9.09 15.61 -16.02
C TYR A 190 8.51 16.76 -15.20
N GLN A 191 9.02 16.99 -13.99
CA GLN A 191 8.61 18.13 -13.17
C GLN A 191 8.95 19.47 -13.85
N ARG A 192 10.15 19.61 -14.44
CA ARG A 192 10.52 20.80 -15.21
C ARG A 192 9.62 21.01 -16.43
N SER A 193 9.35 19.94 -17.19
CA SER A 193 8.43 19.99 -18.33
C SER A 193 7.02 20.41 -17.90
N TYR A 194 6.51 19.80 -16.82
CA TYR A 194 5.20 20.10 -16.25
C TYR A 194 5.10 21.56 -15.79
N CYS A 195 6.11 22.09 -15.09
CA CYS A 195 6.12 23.49 -14.68
C CYS A 195 6.03 24.42 -15.89
N ARG A 196 6.86 24.22 -16.92
CA ARG A 196 6.80 25.05 -18.15
C ARG A 196 5.44 24.97 -18.85
N GLN A 197 4.86 23.78 -18.93
CA GLN A 197 3.54 23.59 -19.55
C GLN A 197 2.42 24.25 -18.75
N ARG A 198 2.46 24.12 -17.42
CA ARG A 198 1.53 24.77 -16.51
C ARG A 198 1.65 26.29 -16.61
N ASP A 199 2.85 26.82 -16.59
CA ASP A 199 3.10 28.27 -16.66
C ASP A 199 2.62 28.82 -18.01
N ALA A 200 2.91 28.13 -19.12
CA ALA A 200 2.36 28.49 -20.43
C ALA A 200 0.81 28.42 -20.47
N ALA A 201 0.20 27.47 -19.76
CA ALA A 201 -1.25 27.38 -19.66
C ALA A 201 -1.86 28.49 -18.79
N MET A 202 -1.17 28.91 -17.72
CA MET A 202 -1.56 30.06 -16.90
C MET A 202 -1.54 31.35 -17.73
N VAL A 203 -0.46 31.60 -18.48
CA VAL A 203 -0.35 32.77 -19.36
C VAL A 203 -1.47 32.78 -20.40
N ARG A 204 -1.79 31.64 -21.03
CA ARG A 204 -2.92 31.53 -21.98
C ARG A 204 -4.28 31.84 -21.35
N GLN A 205 -4.44 31.62 -20.04
CA GLN A 205 -5.66 31.94 -19.29
C GLN A 205 -5.64 33.34 -18.67
N GLY A 206 -4.62 34.17 -18.97
CA GLY A 206 -4.47 35.50 -18.40
C GLY A 206 -4.08 35.52 -16.91
N LEU A 207 -3.56 34.41 -16.40
CA LEU A 207 -3.12 34.30 -15.00
C LEU A 207 -1.68 34.77 -14.83
N ASP A 208 -1.44 35.54 -13.77
CA ASP A 208 -0.12 36.00 -13.35
C ASP A 208 0.69 34.85 -12.73
N LEU A 209 1.90 34.60 -13.26
CA LEU A 209 2.81 33.56 -12.79
C LEU A 209 3.41 33.83 -11.41
N ALA A 210 3.52 35.10 -11.02
CA ALA A 210 4.05 35.50 -9.71
C ALA A 210 3.01 35.32 -8.59
N LYS A 211 1.72 35.24 -8.94
CA LYS A 211 0.62 35.09 -8.00
C LYS A 211 0.18 33.65 -7.88
N ARG A 212 -0.32 33.31 -6.69
CA ARG A 212 -0.89 31.99 -6.45
C ARG A 212 -2.17 31.84 -7.27
N ILE A 213 -2.31 30.69 -7.95
CA ILE A 213 -3.52 30.34 -8.69
C ILE A 213 -4.73 30.43 -7.73
N PRO A 214 -5.78 31.18 -8.08
CA PRO A 214 -6.98 31.29 -7.25
C PRO A 214 -7.60 29.92 -6.98
N LYS A 215 -8.15 29.75 -5.77
CA LYS A 215 -8.72 28.47 -5.35
C LYS A 215 -9.94 28.14 -6.23
N GLY A 216 -9.93 26.99 -6.88
CA GLY A 216 -11.01 26.53 -7.76
C GLY A 216 -10.75 26.75 -9.25
N THR A 217 -9.72 27.53 -9.62
CA THR A 217 -9.35 27.74 -11.03
C THR A 217 -8.78 26.45 -11.64
N ARG A 218 -9.36 26.00 -12.75
CA ARG A 218 -8.87 24.84 -13.53
C ARG A 218 -7.94 25.31 -14.64
N ILE A 219 -6.66 24.99 -14.53
CA ILE A 219 -5.70 25.20 -15.61
C ILE A 219 -5.96 24.16 -16.69
N ALA A 220 -6.15 24.62 -17.93
CA ALA A 220 -6.34 23.74 -19.07
C ALA A 220 -5.09 22.86 -19.27
N VAL A 221 -5.30 21.55 -19.17
CA VAL A 221 -4.26 20.53 -19.32
C VAL A 221 -4.07 20.29 -20.81
N SER A 222 -2.85 20.41 -21.35
CA SER A 222 -2.63 20.18 -22.79
C SER A 222 -2.89 18.71 -23.14
N ASN A 223 -3.36 18.38 -24.35
CA ASN A 223 -3.56 16.98 -24.77
C ASN A 223 -2.25 16.15 -24.76
N ARG A 224 -1.07 16.78 -24.73
CA ARG A 224 0.23 16.11 -24.55
C ARG A 224 0.56 15.76 -23.09
N MET A 225 -0.33 16.04 -22.13
CA MET A 225 -0.17 15.73 -20.70
C MET A 225 -0.87 14.44 -20.26
N ARG A 226 -1.56 13.72 -21.16
CA ARG A 226 -2.10 12.38 -20.90
C ARG A 226 -1.06 11.30 -21.14
#